data_AF-A0A7R9YF91-F1
#
_entry.id   AF-A0A7R9YF91-F1
#
_cell.length_a   1.000
_cell.length_b   1.000
_cell.length_c   1.000
_cell.angle_alpha   90.00
_cell.angle_beta   90.00
_cell.angle_gamma   90.00
#
_symmetry.space_group_name_H-M   'P 1'
#
loop_
_entity.id
_entity.type
_entity.pdbx_description
1 polymer ?
#
loop_
_entity_poly.entity_id
_entity_poly.type
_entity_poly.pdbx_seq_one_letter_code
_entity_poly.pdbx_strand_id
1 'polypeptide(L)'
;GIRGRSAPPVGFVVHLRVMDGPSGSQSLLARMLLRKPLRVVRTEAAEGELRRVLSLLDLLVVGVGSTIGTGVFVLSCSLAKDFAAGYSFISWIIAGAATLLAAMSYAELAAKFPLAGGNYAYSYVALGEVFAAITGWCLVLEYAVGTAAVSRAWADKLLSFLSDDLDLWLPEILQPGRLVSPVAAALQLMCCGVLLLGVEEGQYVANVWTFIKIGLVVFIIVAGSFASGGFSAEKIEPGSTDGVLRGAMVACFGFIGWDVICCLGAEAIDPDRNLPRAVGGTILICTAFYASAAVVLAMMVSSDELDDEE
;
A
#
# COMPACT_ATOMS: atom_id res chain seq x y z
N GLY A 1 58.97 3.99 -11.46
CA GLY A 1 58.29 3.20 -10.42
C GLY A 1 57.43 4.15 -9.62
N ILE A 2 56.25 3.82 -9.10
CA ILE A 2 55.65 2.52 -8.76
C ILE A 2 54.15 2.66 -9.03
N ARG A 3 53.55 1.67 -9.69
CA ARG A 3 52.09 1.54 -9.87
C ARG A 3 51.44 1.27 -8.50
N GLY A 4 50.66 2.21 -7.98
CA GLY A 4 49.72 1.96 -6.90
C GLY A 4 48.43 1.37 -7.49
N ARG A 5 48.30 0.05 -7.51
CA ARG A 5 47.02 -0.63 -7.78
C ARG A 5 46.11 -0.36 -6.59
N SER A 6 45.11 0.50 -6.76
CA SER A 6 43.94 0.52 -5.87
C SER A 6 43.28 -0.85 -5.94
N ALA A 7 43.18 -1.53 -4.79
CA ALA A 7 42.40 -2.76 -4.71
C ALA A 7 40.95 -2.46 -5.13
N PRO A 8 40.30 -3.31 -5.96
CA PRO A 8 38.89 -3.13 -6.25
C PRO A 8 38.07 -3.21 -4.95
N PRO A 9 36.96 -2.48 -4.84
CA PRO A 9 36.07 -2.60 -3.68
C PRO A 9 35.68 -4.06 -3.51
N VAL A 10 35.74 -4.56 -2.28
CA VAL A 10 35.54 -5.98 -1.95
C VAL A 10 34.17 -6.48 -2.42
N GLY A 11 33.15 -5.61 -2.48
CA GLY A 11 31.85 -5.90 -3.07
C GLY A 11 31.91 -6.27 -4.57
N PHE A 12 32.80 -5.67 -5.36
CA PHE A 12 33.01 -6.02 -6.77
C PHE A 12 33.65 -7.40 -6.92
N VAL A 13 34.53 -7.77 -5.98
CA VAL A 13 35.16 -9.09 -5.93
C VAL A 13 34.16 -10.16 -5.51
N VAL A 14 33.23 -9.86 -4.59
CA VAL A 14 32.14 -10.78 -4.21
C VAL A 14 31.15 -10.95 -5.36
N HIS A 15 30.81 -9.88 -6.08
CA HIS A 15 29.92 -9.96 -7.25
C HIS A 15 30.51 -10.81 -8.38
N LEU A 16 31.82 -10.68 -8.63
CA LEU A 16 32.54 -11.50 -9.62
C LEU A 16 32.69 -12.97 -9.17
N ARG A 17 32.91 -13.23 -7.88
CA ARG A 17 33.08 -14.60 -7.36
C ARG A 17 31.77 -15.39 -7.22
N VAL A 18 30.62 -14.71 -7.29
CA VAL A 18 29.29 -15.35 -7.40
C VAL A 18 28.93 -15.66 -8.86
N MET A 19 29.52 -14.92 -9.82
CA MET A 19 29.44 -15.24 -11.26
C MET A 19 30.32 -16.43 -11.66
N ASP A 20 31.32 -16.77 -10.85
CA ASP A 20 32.07 -18.04 -10.95
C ASP A 20 31.23 -19.21 -10.38
N GLY A 21 30.10 -19.49 -11.02
CA GLY A 21 29.43 -20.78 -10.90
C GLY A 21 30.35 -21.90 -11.41
N PRO A 22 30.18 -23.16 -10.96
CA PRO A 22 31.01 -24.27 -11.44
C PRO A 22 30.94 -24.32 -12.98
N SER A 23 32.11 -24.37 -13.61
CA SER A 23 32.33 -24.37 -15.06
C SER A 23 31.83 -25.66 -15.72
N GLY A 24 30.53 -25.88 -15.70
CA GLY A 24 29.85 -26.98 -16.35
C GLY A 24 28.47 -26.51 -16.77
N SER A 25 28.03 -26.94 -17.96
CA SER A 25 26.69 -26.72 -18.52
C SER A 25 25.60 -27.13 -17.51
N GLN A 26 25.23 -26.22 -16.60
CA GLN A 26 24.09 -26.41 -15.73
C GLN A 26 22.82 -26.33 -16.58
N SER A 27 21.89 -27.26 -16.35
CA SER A 27 20.60 -27.21 -17.05
C SER A 27 19.91 -25.87 -16.75
N LEU A 28 19.16 -25.34 -17.72
CA LEU A 28 18.36 -24.12 -17.53
C LEU A 28 17.52 -24.17 -16.25
N LEU A 29 17.02 -25.36 -15.91
CA LEU A 29 16.24 -25.64 -14.72
C LEU A 29 17.05 -25.44 -13.42
N ALA A 30 18.33 -25.80 -13.42
CA ALA A 30 19.22 -25.56 -12.28
C ALA A 30 19.56 -24.08 -12.10
N ARG A 31 19.69 -23.32 -13.21
CA ARG A 31 19.88 -21.85 -13.15
C ARG A 31 18.61 -21.14 -12.68
N MET A 32 17.44 -21.61 -13.11
CA MET A 32 16.13 -21.09 -12.73
C MET A 32 15.77 -21.26 -11.24
N LEU A 33 16.34 -22.28 -10.58
CA LEU A 33 16.13 -22.57 -9.15
C LEU A 33 17.24 -22.02 -8.26
N LEU A 34 18.19 -21.29 -8.82
CA LEU A 34 19.33 -20.77 -8.09
C LEU A 34 18.84 -19.71 -7.09
N ARG A 35 19.24 -19.89 -5.83
CA ARG A 35 18.86 -19.02 -4.70
C ARG A 35 20.01 -18.11 -4.35
N LYS A 36 19.71 -16.91 -3.85
CA LYS A 36 20.77 -16.06 -3.29
C LYS A 36 21.38 -16.76 -2.08
N PRO A 37 22.70 -16.99 -2.06
CA PRO A 37 23.33 -17.58 -0.89
C PRO A 37 23.20 -16.63 0.30
N LEU A 38 22.73 -17.15 1.44
CA LEU A 38 22.43 -16.38 2.65
C LEU A 38 23.61 -15.53 3.16
N ARG A 39 24.85 -15.96 2.90
CA ARG A 39 26.05 -15.17 3.23
C ARG A 39 26.07 -13.82 2.53
N VAL A 40 25.67 -13.77 1.26
CA VAL A 40 25.68 -12.55 0.43
C VAL A 40 24.58 -11.61 0.90
N VAL A 41 23.38 -12.15 1.16
CA VAL A 41 22.26 -11.43 1.76
C VAL A 41 22.65 -10.78 3.09
N ARG A 42 23.35 -11.52 3.97
CA ARG A 42 23.79 -11.01 5.26
C ARG A 42 24.86 -9.92 5.12
N THR A 43 25.79 -10.05 4.18
CA THR A 43 26.73 -8.94 3.87
C THR A 43 26.00 -7.74 3.32
N GLU A 44 25.07 -7.87 2.38
CA GLU A 44 24.32 -6.71 1.87
C GLU A 44 23.45 -6.04 2.94
N ALA A 45 22.84 -6.81 3.84
CA ALA A 45 22.09 -6.28 4.97
C ALA A 45 22.99 -5.62 6.05
N ALA A 46 24.26 -6.03 6.15
CA ALA A 46 25.22 -5.50 7.13
C ALA A 46 26.10 -4.36 6.58
N GLU A 47 26.42 -4.40 5.29
CA GLU A 47 27.21 -3.43 4.53
C GLU A 47 26.31 -2.39 3.82
N GLY A 48 25.00 -2.47 4.02
CA GLY A 48 24.02 -1.61 3.36
C GLY A 48 24.43 -0.15 3.38
N GLU A 49 24.43 0.48 2.21
CA GLU A 49 24.84 1.87 2.01
C GLU A 49 23.93 2.87 2.76
N LEU A 50 22.77 2.41 3.22
CA LEU A 50 21.72 3.21 3.86
C LEU A 50 21.90 3.27 5.38
N ARG A 51 21.78 4.48 5.95
CA ARG A 51 21.78 4.67 7.40
C ARG A 51 20.47 4.19 8.00
N ARG A 52 20.56 3.45 9.11
CA ARG A 52 19.40 3.10 9.92
C ARG A 52 18.92 4.31 10.71
N VAL A 53 17.86 4.95 10.24
CA VAL A 53 17.32 6.20 10.79
C VAL A 53 15.84 6.11 11.16
N LEU A 54 15.12 5.13 10.64
CA LEU A 54 13.66 5.03 10.81
C LEU A 54 13.33 4.33 12.13
N SER A 55 12.66 5.05 13.02
CA SER A 55 12.09 4.51 14.24
C SER A 55 10.77 3.77 13.98
N LEU A 56 10.25 3.07 14.99
CA LEU A 56 8.93 2.43 14.91
C LEU A 56 7.82 3.43 14.55
N LEU A 57 7.89 4.66 15.07
CA LEU A 57 6.89 5.68 14.77
C LEU A 57 6.98 6.14 13.31
N ASP A 58 8.19 6.28 12.77
CA ASP A 58 8.39 6.66 11.36
C ASP A 58 7.84 5.56 10.44
N LEU A 59 8.11 4.29 10.76
CA LEU A 59 7.57 3.15 10.00
C LEU A 59 6.03 3.08 10.06
N LEU A 60 5.44 3.36 11.23
CA LEU A 60 3.98 3.42 11.39
C LEU A 60 3.38 4.58 10.60
N VAL A 61 3.98 5.77 10.65
CA VAL A 61 3.52 6.94 9.88
C VAL A 61 3.60 6.66 8.39
N VAL A 62 4.71 6.11 7.90
CA VAL A 62 4.85 5.75 6.49
C VAL A 62 3.82 4.69 6.09
N GLY A 63 3.69 3.61 6.87
CA GLY A 63 2.76 2.53 6.57
C GLY A 63 1.29 2.97 6.61
N VAL A 64 0.89 3.75 7.61
CA VAL A 64 -0.47 4.28 7.69
C VAL A 64 -0.71 5.30 6.57
N GLY A 65 0.29 6.13 6.24
CA GLY A 65 0.20 7.13 5.18
C GLY A 65 0.13 6.58 3.76
N SER A 66 0.75 5.42 3.52
CA SER A 66 0.69 4.69 2.26
C SER A 66 -0.60 3.88 2.11
N THR A 67 -1.11 3.29 3.20
CA THR A 67 -2.34 2.51 3.18
C THR A 67 -3.59 3.38 3.18
N ILE A 68 -3.63 4.45 3.99
CA ILE A 68 -4.79 5.35 4.04
C ILE A 68 -4.82 6.24 2.79
N GLY A 69 -5.83 6.00 1.96
CA GLY A 69 -6.10 6.76 0.75
C GLY A 69 -7.52 6.51 0.24
N THR A 70 -7.62 6.10 -1.02
CA THR A 70 -8.91 5.91 -1.70
C THR A 70 -9.81 4.85 -1.06
N GLY A 71 -9.24 3.92 -0.27
CA GLY A 71 -10.00 2.97 0.53
C GLY A 71 -11.05 3.64 1.43
N VAL A 72 -10.62 4.53 2.34
CA VAL A 72 -11.57 5.19 3.26
C VAL A 72 -12.39 6.30 2.61
N PHE A 73 -11.81 7.02 1.64
CA PHE A 73 -12.45 8.22 1.08
C PHE A 73 -13.40 7.94 -0.09
N VAL A 74 -13.24 6.82 -0.78
CA VAL A 74 -14.03 6.49 -1.97
C VAL A 74 -14.67 5.11 -1.82
N LEU A 75 -13.85 4.10 -1.48
CA LEU A 75 -14.34 2.72 -1.44
C LEU A 75 -15.34 2.47 -0.31
N SER A 76 -15.24 3.17 0.82
CA SER A 76 -16.21 3.07 1.91
C SER A 76 -17.64 3.39 1.47
N CYS A 77 -17.85 4.36 0.57
CA CYS A 77 -19.18 4.69 0.05
C CYS A 77 -19.71 3.59 -0.88
N SER A 78 -18.89 3.11 -1.83
CA SER A 78 -19.28 2.01 -2.73
C SER A 78 -19.53 0.70 -1.95
N LEU A 79 -18.77 0.42 -0.90
CA LEU A 79 -18.99 -0.75 -0.04
C LEU A 79 -20.34 -0.69 0.69
N ALA A 80 -20.76 0.50 1.12
CA ALA A 80 -22.06 0.70 1.71
C ALA A 80 -23.16 0.56 0.65
N LYS A 81 -23.06 1.31 -0.46
CA LYS A 81 -24.07 1.35 -1.54
C LYS A 81 -24.26 0.00 -2.25
N ASP A 82 -23.18 -0.58 -2.75
CA ASP A 82 -23.26 -1.67 -3.75
C ASP A 82 -23.21 -3.08 -3.13
N PHE A 83 -22.81 -3.21 -1.86
CA PHE A 83 -22.48 -4.53 -1.28
C PHE A 83 -23.14 -4.79 0.07
N ALA A 84 -22.69 -4.09 1.11
CA ALA A 84 -22.89 -4.51 2.48
C ALA A 84 -23.84 -3.60 3.28
N ALA A 85 -24.38 -2.54 2.67
CA ALA A 85 -25.22 -1.55 3.33
C ALA A 85 -24.60 -1.09 4.66
N GLY A 86 -25.39 -1.05 5.73
CA GLY A 86 -24.91 -0.71 7.07
C GLY A 86 -23.91 -1.70 7.68
N TYR A 87 -23.73 -2.90 7.10
CA TYR A 87 -22.76 -3.90 7.56
C TYR A 87 -21.38 -3.80 6.88
N SER A 88 -21.12 -2.75 6.11
CA SER A 88 -19.83 -2.49 5.46
C SER A 88 -18.63 -2.48 6.42
N PHE A 89 -18.82 -2.10 7.69
CA PHE A 89 -17.77 -2.18 8.71
C PHE A 89 -17.30 -3.63 8.97
N ILE A 90 -18.19 -4.62 8.85
CA ILE A 90 -17.85 -6.03 9.00
C ILE A 90 -16.93 -6.47 7.86
N SER A 91 -17.20 -6.00 6.63
CA SER A 91 -16.34 -6.24 5.47
C SER A 91 -14.92 -5.73 5.69
N TRP A 92 -14.78 -4.53 6.26
CA TRP A 92 -13.46 -3.97 6.61
C TRP A 92 -12.74 -4.78 7.70
N ILE A 93 -13.45 -5.29 8.70
CA ILE A 93 -12.88 -6.15 9.75
C ILE A 93 -12.40 -7.48 9.16
N ILE A 94 -13.21 -8.12 8.30
CA ILE A 94 -12.84 -9.39 7.66
C ILE A 94 -11.62 -9.20 6.75
N ALA A 95 -11.63 -8.16 5.92
CA ALA A 95 -10.50 -7.81 5.06
C ALA A 95 -9.23 -7.54 5.89
N GLY A 96 -9.35 -6.72 6.94
CA GLY A 96 -8.24 -6.41 7.84
C GLY A 96 -7.67 -7.64 8.54
N ALA A 97 -8.52 -8.56 9.00
CA ALA A 97 -8.08 -9.82 9.60
C ALA A 97 -7.33 -10.72 8.59
N ALA A 98 -7.86 -10.85 7.37
CA ALA A 98 -7.21 -11.61 6.31
C ALA A 98 -5.85 -11.00 5.93
N THR A 99 -5.79 -9.67 5.77
CA THR A 99 -4.55 -8.94 5.49
C THR A 99 -3.57 -9.08 6.65
N LEU A 100 -4.01 -8.99 7.91
CA LEU A 100 -3.13 -9.11 9.07
C LEU A 100 -2.44 -10.48 9.11
N LEU A 101 -3.18 -11.56 8.84
CA LEU A 101 -2.60 -12.91 8.79
C LEU A 101 -1.53 -13.02 7.69
N ALA A 102 -1.82 -12.51 6.50
CA ALA A 102 -0.85 -12.47 5.42
C ALA A 102 0.37 -11.62 5.81
N ALA A 103 0.16 -10.41 6.30
CA ALA A 103 1.20 -9.45 6.60
C ALA A 103 2.10 -9.87 7.76
N MET A 104 1.60 -10.61 8.75
CA MET A 104 2.44 -11.16 9.80
C MET A 104 3.43 -12.20 9.26
N SER A 105 3.07 -12.97 8.23
CA SER A 105 4.02 -13.86 7.55
C SER A 105 5.12 -13.11 6.81
N TYR A 106 4.79 -11.95 6.21
CA TYR A 106 5.76 -11.06 5.58
C TYR A 106 6.64 -10.34 6.61
N ALA A 107 6.06 -9.93 7.73
CA ALA A 107 6.79 -9.32 8.84
C ALA A 107 7.89 -10.22 9.39
N GLU A 108 7.63 -11.53 9.52
CA GLU A 108 8.66 -12.49 9.94
C GLU A 108 9.82 -12.58 8.94
N LEU A 109 9.53 -12.53 7.64
CA LEU A 109 10.54 -12.54 6.59
C LEU A 109 11.32 -11.21 6.56
N ALA A 110 10.63 -10.09 6.71
CA ALA A 110 11.23 -8.75 6.74
C ALA A 110 12.17 -8.59 7.95
N ALA A 111 11.78 -9.11 9.12
CA ALA A 111 12.64 -9.16 10.30
C ALA A 111 13.87 -10.04 10.08
N LYS A 112 13.73 -11.21 9.45
CA LYS A 112 14.86 -12.13 9.18
C LYS A 112 15.81 -11.62 8.10
N PHE A 113 15.28 -10.89 7.12
CA PHE A 113 16.00 -10.40 5.95
C PHE A 113 15.71 -8.90 5.74
N PRO A 114 16.32 -8.01 6.54
CA PRO A 114 16.11 -6.57 6.46
C PRO A 114 16.83 -5.97 5.24
N LEU A 115 16.35 -6.32 4.05
CA LEU A 115 16.86 -5.90 2.75
C LEU A 115 15.93 -4.84 2.14
N ALA A 116 16.48 -3.93 1.34
CA ALA A 116 15.75 -2.91 0.59
C ALA A 116 15.03 -3.46 -0.66
N GLY A 117 14.41 -4.66 -0.59
CA GLY A 117 13.88 -5.36 -1.78
C GLY A 117 12.53 -6.06 -1.62
N GLY A 118 11.90 -5.94 -0.44
CA GLY A 118 10.54 -6.44 -0.18
C GLY A 118 10.28 -7.88 -0.65
N ASN A 119 9.08 -8.11 -1.17
CA ASN A 119 8.56 -9.45 -1.51
C ASN A 119 9.39 -10.17 -2.58
N TYR A 120 9.94 -9.43 -3.55
CA TYR A 120 10.84 -9.99 -4.57
C TYR A 120 12.09 -10.61 -3.93
N ALA A 121 12.74 -9.87 -3.02
CA ALA A 121 13.94 -10.35 -2.35
C ALA A 121 13.65 -11.59 -1.48
N TYR A 122 12.50 -11.62 -0.80
CA TYR A 122 12.11 -12.77 0.03
C TYR A 122 11.89 -14.03 -0.82
N SER A 123 11.19 -13.92 -1.95
CA SER A 123 11.00 -15.03 -2.90
C SER A 123 12.33 -15.51 -3.49
N TYR A 124 13.27 -14.60 -3.77
CA TYR A 124 14.59 -14.95 -4.31
C TYR A 124 15.45 -15.75 -3.32
N VAL A 125 15.34 -15.44 -2.03
CA VAL A 125 16.02 -16.16 -0.96
C VAL A 125 15.34 -17.51 -0.66
N ALA A 126 14.00 -17.54 -0.62
CA ALA A 126 13.25 -18.71 -0.18
C ALA A 126 13.04 -19.76 -1.29
N LEU A 127 12.72 -19.32 -2.51
CA LEU A 127 12.21 -20.18 -3.59
C LEU A 127 13.15 -20.27 -4.79
N GLY A 128 13.87 -19.18 -5.11
CA GLY A 128 14.83 -19.11 -6.22
C GLY A 128 14.39 -18.16 -7.33
N GLU A 129 15.20 -18.08 -8.40
CA GLU A 129 15.10 -17.04 -9.42
C GLU A 129 13.76 -16.97 -10.17
N VAL A 130 13.19 -18.11 -10.60
CA VAL A 130 11.91 -18.08 -11.35
C VAL A 130 10.75 -17.57 -10.51
N PHE A 131 10.65 -18.04 -9.26
CA PHE A 131 9.58 -17.58 -8.37
C PHE A 131 9.76 -16.10 -7.99
N ALA A 132 11.00 -15.66 -7.80
CA ALA A 132 11.29 -14.24 -7.61
C ALA A 132 10.89 -13.42 -8.83
N ALA A 133 11.22 -13.86 -10.04
CA ALA A 133 10.84 -13.16 -11.28
C ALA A 133 9.32 -13.06 -11.42
N ILE A 134 8.58 -14.14 -11.13
CA ILE A 134 7.11 -14.13 -11.11
C ILE A 134 6.60 -13.13 -10.07
N THR A 135 7.09 -13.18 -8.83
CA THR A 135 6.73 -12.23 -7.78
C THR A 135 7.02 -10.78 -8.21
N GLY A 136 8.17 -10.53 -8.83
CA GLY A 136 8.55 -9.20 -9.33
C GLY A 136 7.59 -8.67 -10.39
N TRP A 137 7.22 -9.49 -11.38
CA TRP A 137 6.23 -9.09 -12.38
C TRP A 137 4.84 -8.88 -11.79
N CYS A 138 4.43 -9.70 -10.82
CA CYS A 138 3.18 -9.49 -10.08
C CYS A 138 3.18 -8.16 -9.32
N LEU A 139 4.27 -7.82 -8.63
CA LEU A 139 4.39 -6.53 -7.93
C LEU A 139 4.30 -5.35 -8.91
N VAL A 140 5.00 -5.40 -10.05
CA VAL A 140 4.92 -4.33 -11.06
C VAL A 140 3.48 -4.12 -11.53
N LEU A 141 2.75 -5.22 -11.80
CA LEU A 141 1.35 -5.15 -12.21
C LEU A 141 0.44 -4.63 -11.09
N GLU A 142 0.66 -5.07 -9.85
CA GLU A 142 -0.08 -4.62 -8.67
C GLU A 142 0.06 -3.11 -8.48
N TYR A 143 1.29 -2.58 -8.47
CA TYR A 143 1.54 -1.14 -8.34
C TYR A 143 1.02 -0.33 -9.55
N ALA A 144 1.12 -0.88 -10.77
CA ALA A 144 0.58 -0.22 -11.97
C ALA A 144 -0.96 -0.10 -11.93
N VAL A 145 -1.65 -1.18 -11.56
CA VAL A 145 -3.12 -1.19 -11.45
C VAL A 145 -3.57 -0.36 -10.24
N GLY A 146 -2.87 -0.47 -9.11
CA GLY A 146 -3.17 0.29 -7.89
C GLY A 146 -3.06 1.79 -8.10
N THR A 147 -1.96 2.27 -8.69
CA THR A 147 -1.78 3.70 -8.99
C THR A 147 -2.81 4.22 -9.99
N ALA A 148 -3.14 3.43 -11.02
CA ALA A 148 -4.20 3.80 -11.97
C ALA A 148 -5.58 3.91 -11.30
N ALA A 149 -5.94 2.97 -10.42
CA ALA A 149 -7.19 3.00 -9.67
C ALA A 149 -7.26 4.20 -8.74
N VAL A 150 -6.15 4.54 -8.06
CA VAL A 150 -6.07 5.73 -7.19
C VAL A 150 -6.25 7.01 -8.01
N SER A 151 -5.53 7.15 -9.12
CA SER A 151 -5.65 8.30 -10.02
C SER A 151 -7.07 8.45 -10.58
N ARG A 152 -7.75 7.34 -10.89
CA ARG A 152 -9.14 7.35 -11.34
C ARG A 152 -10.08 7.88 -10.27
N ALA A 153 -10.00 7.33 -9.06
CA ALA A 153 -10.87 7.71 -7.95
C ALA A 153 -10.74 9.20 -7.58
N TRP A 154 -9.52 9.74 -7.58
CA TRP A 154 -9.29 11.17 -7.35
C TRP A 154 -9.75 12.05 -8.51
N ALA A 155 -9.58 11.60 -9.76
CA ALA A 155 -10.09 12.32 -10.92
C ALA A 155 -11.62 12.43 -10.88
N ASP A 156 -12.32 11.33 -10.58
CA ASP A 156 -13.78 11.35 -10.46
C ASP A 156 -14.25 12.28 -9.36
N LYS A 157 -13.60 12.25 -8.19
CA LYS A 157 -13.95 13.15 -7.07
C LYS A 157 -13.70 14.63 -7.40
N LEU A 158 -12.65 14.93 -8.16
CA LEU A 158 -12.40 16.30 -8.63
C LEU A 158 -13.44 16.73 -9.66
N LEU A 159 -13.80 15.85 -10.59
CA LEU A 159 -14.78 16.15 -11.62
C LEU A 159 -16.18 16.34 -11.03
N SER A 160 -16.59 15.50 -10.07
CA SER A 160 -17.87 15.67 -9.35
C SER A 160 -17.90 16.99 -8.58
N PHE A 161 -16.80 17.36 -7.91
CA PHE A 161 -16.72 18.67 -7.24
C PHE A 161 -16.84 19.84 -8.23
N LEU A 162 -16.27 19.72 -9.43
CA LEU A 162 -16.39 20.77 -10.46
C LEU A 162 -17.80 20.84 -11.03
N SER A 163 -18.46 19.70 -11.30
CA SER A 163 -19.82 19.68 -11.85
C SER A 163 -20.87 20.05 -10.82
N ASP A 164 -20.83 19.44 -9.64
CA ASP A 164 -21.98 19.40 -8.73
C ASP A 164 -21.93 20.56 -7.73
N ASP A 165 -20.74 20.82 -7.16
CA ASP A 165 -20.57 21.88 -6.16
C ASP A 165 -20.32 23.27 -6.79
N LEU A 166 -19.68 23.32 -7.97
CA LEU A 166 -19.38 24.57 -8.68
C LEU A 166 -20.27 24.85 -9.90
N ASP A 167 -21.18 23.95 -10.24
CA ASP A 167 -22.13 24.05 -11.36
C ASP A 167 -21.42 24.40 -12.70
N LEU A 168 -20.19 23.87 -12.89
CA LEU A 168 -19.43 24.07 -14.12
C LEU A 168 -19.87 23.07 -15.18
N TRP A 169 -20.23 23.57 -16.36
CA TRP A 169 -20.50 22.72 -17.50
C TRP A 169 -19.24 21.99 -17.96
N LEU A 170 -19.22 20.66 -17.81
CA LEU A 170 -18.15 19.79 -18.29
C LEU A 170 -18.54 19.14 -19.62
N PRO A 171 -17.64 19.11 -20.62
CA PRO A 171 -17.85 18.34 -21.84
C PRO A 171 -17.94 16.85 -21.52
N GLU A 172 -18.63 16.09 -22.38
CA GLU A 172 -18.97 14.67 -22.14
C GLU A 172 -17.76 13.79 -21.77
N ILE A 173 -16.59 14.08 -22.36
CA ILE A 173 -15.35 13.34 -22.11
C ILE A 173 -14.76 13.58 -20.70
N LEU A 174 -15.17 14.65 -20.03
CA LEU A 174 -14.73 15.03 -18.68
C LEU A 174 -15.80 14.77 -17.62
N GLN A 175 -16.88 14.06 -17.94
CA GLN A 175 -17.85 13.66 -16.93
C GLN A 175 -17.28 12.55 -16.03
N PRO A 176 -17.60 12.56 -14.72
CA PRO A 176 -17.21 11.48 -13.81
C PRO A 176 -17.82 10.13 -14.27
N GLY A 177 -17.22 9.02 -13.84
CA GLY A 177 -17.76 7.67 -14.12
C GLY A 177 -17.57 7.12 -15.56
N ARG A 178 -17.07 7.92 -16.51
CA ARG A 178 -16.79 7.45 -17.89
C ARG A 178 -15.70 6.38 -17.99
N LEU A 179 -15.78 5.51 -19.00
CA LEU A 179 -14.82 4.42 -19.21
C LEU A 179 -13.37 4.93 -19.39
N VAL A 180 -13.20 6.07 -20.05
CA VAL A 180 -11.90 6.70 -20.29
C VAL A 180 -11.87 8.04 -19.57
N SER A 181 -10.82 8.26 -18.78
CA SER A 181 -10.64 9.48 -17.98
C SER A 181 -9.35 10.22 -18.34
N PRO A 182 -9.44 11.29 -19.16
CA PRO A 182 -8.27 12.10 -19.49
C PRO A 182 -7.65 12.74 -18.24
N VAL A 183 -8.45 13.11 -17.25
CA VAL A 183 -8.00 13.73 -16.01
C VAL A 183 -7.19 12.74 -15.17
N ALA A 184 -7.65 11.49 -15.04
CA ALA A 184 -6.89 10.45 -14.33
C ALA A 184 -5.54 10.19 -15.02
N ALA A 185 -5.52 10.13 -16.35
CA ALA A 185 -4.28 9.99 -17.11
C ALA A 185 -3.35 11.19 -16.90
N ALA A 186 -3.87 12.42 -16.91
CA ALA A 186 -3.10 13.63 -16.67
C ALA A 186 -2.52 13.66 -15.24
N LEU A 187 -3.31 13.29 -14.23
CA LEU A 187 -2.85 13.18 -12.83
C LEU A 187 -1.74 12.14 -12.69
N GLN A 188 -1.89 10.97 -13.30
CA GLN A 188 -0.86 9.92 -13.29
C GLN A 188 0.45 10.40 -13.95
N LEU A 189 0.35 11.05 -15.11
CA LEU A 189 1.50 11.61 -15.82
C LEU A 189 2.17 12.74 -15.03
N MET A 190 1.39 13.56 -14.34
CA MET A 190 1.90 14.60 -13.44
C MET A 190 2.71 13.98 -12.29
N CYS A 191 2.15 13.00 -11.59
CA CYS A 191 2.86 12.28 -10.53
C CYS A 191 4.14 11.62 -11.04
N CYS A 192 4.09 10.98 -12.22
CA CYS A 192 5.27 10.43 -12.88
C CYS A 192 6.32 11.51 -13.16
N GLY A 193 5.92 12.66 -13.68
CA GLY A 193 6.81 13.80 -13.92
C GLY A 193 7.48 14.30 -12.65
N VAL A 194 6.75 14.42 -11.54
CA VAL A 194 7.30 14.81 -10.23
C VAL A 194 8.35 13.79 -9.74
N LEU A 195 8.08 12.49 -9.91
CA LEU A 195 9.04 11.44 -9.55
C LEU A 195 10.31 11.51 -10.42
N LEU A 196 10.18 11.78 -11.72
CA LEU A 196 11.32 11.92 -12.64
C LEU A 196 12.17 13.16 -12.37
N LEU A 197 11.59 14.22 -11.80
CA LEU A 197 12.32 15.42 -11.39
C LEU A 197 13.17 15.20 -10.12
N GLY A 198 12.98 14.08 -9.40
CA GLY A 198 13.84 13.70 -8.29
C GLY A 198 13.73 14.65 -7.09
N VAL A 199 12.51 14.88 -6.58
CA VAL A 199 12.28 15.74 -5.41
C VAL A 199 12.95 15.13 -4.17
N GLU A 200 14.15 15.61 -3.84
CA GLU A 200 14.95 15.15 -2.69
C GLU A 200 14.26 15.42 -1.34
N GLU A 201 13.41 16.44 -1.26
CA GLU A 201 12.68 16.86 -0.04
C GLU A 201 11.34 16.12 0.16
N GLY A 202 11.11 15.02 -0.56
CA GLY A 202 9.82 14.34 -0.61
C GLY A 202 9.30 13.82 0.74
N GLN A 203 10.19 13.47 1.66
CA GLN A 203 9.79 12.79 2.90
C GLN A 203 9.08 13.72 3.91
N TYR A 204 9.50 14.99 4.02
CA TYR A 204 8.80 15.95 4.88
C TYR A 204 7.40 16.25 4.35
N VAL A 205 7.28 16.48 3.04
CA VAL A 205 6.01 16.75 2.37
C VAL A 205 5.05 15.56 2.50
N ALA A 206 5.55 14.33 2.29
CA ALA A 206 4.76 13.11 2.44
C ALA A 206 4.24 12.91 3.87
N ASN A 207 5.07 13.21 4.88
CA ASN A 207 4.68 13.12 6.29
C ASN A 207 3.58 14.14 6.63
N VAL A 208 3.74 15.40 6.23
CA VAL A 208 2.71 16.44 6.42
C VAL A 208 1.39 16.03 5.79
N TRP A 209 1.43 15.52 4.55
CA TRP A 209 0.23 15.04 3.85
C TRP A 209 -0.45 13.87 4.57
N THR A 210 0.36 12.96 5.12
CA THR A 210 -0.14 11.84 5.93
C THR A 210 -0.86 12.31 7.18
N PHE A 211 -0.29 13.26 7.92
CA PHE A 211 -0.95 13.82 9.11
C PHE A 211 -2.26 14.52 8.78
N ILE A 212 -2.30 15.29 7.68
CA ILE A 212 -3.55 15.93 7.22
C ILE A 212 -4.61 14.87 6.92
N LYS A 213 -4.27 13.81 6.17
CA LYS A 213 -5.20 12.72 5.84
C LYS A 213 -5.72 12.00 7.07
N ILE A 214 -4.85 11.64 8.02
CA ILE A 214 -5.26 11.00 9.28
C ILE A 214 -6.16 11.95 10.09
N GLY A 215 -5.80 13.23 10.17
CA GLY A 215 -6.61 14.25 10.83
C GLY A 215 -8.00 14.38 10.22
N LEU A 216 -8.11 14.33 8.89
CA LEU A 216 -9.39 14.34 8.18
C LEU A 216 -10.24 13.10 8.49
N VAL A 217 -9.65 11.90 8.52
CA VAL A 217 -10.38 10.67 8.90
C VAL A 217 -10.89 10.76 10.34
N VAL A 218 -10.06 11.21 11.27
CA VAL A 218 -10.48 11.41 12.67
C VAL A 218 -11.59 12.45 12.76
N PHE A 219 -11.48 13.55 12.01
CA PHE A 219 -12.51 14.58 11.96
C PHE A 219 -13.84 14.01 11.44
N ILE A 220 -13.83 13.24 10.35
CA ILE A 220 -15.05 12.61 9.80
C ILE A 220 -15.69 11.69 10.84
N ILE A 221 -14.90 10.85 11.53
CA ILE A 221 -15.41 9.93 12.55
C ILE A 221 -16.05 10.72 13.70
N VAL A 222 -15.38 11.75 14.22
CA VAL A 222 -15.87 12.55 15.35
C VAL A 222 -17.08 13.38 14.96
N ALA A 223 -16.99 14.17 13.90
CA ALA A 223 -18.06 15.05 13.44
C ALA A 223 -19.29 14.24 13.01
N GLY A 224 -19.09 13.14 12.30
CA GLY A 224 -20.18 12.27 11.88
C GLY A 224 -20.86 11.55 13.06
N SER A 225 -20.12 11.18 14.10
CA SER A 225 -20.70 10.63 15.34
C SER A 225 -21.59 11.63 16.07
N PHE A 226 -21.27 12.92 16.03
CA PHE A 226 -22.12 13.98 16.58
C PHE A 226 -23.33 14.27 15.68
N ALA A 227 -23.13 14.32 14.36
CA ALA A 227 -24.18 14.56 13.38
C ALA A 227 -25.23 13.44 13.37
N SER A 228 -24.84 12.19 13.58
CA SER A 228 -25.75 11.06 13.67
C SER A 228 -26.59 11.06 14.95
N GLY A 229 -26.39 12.00 15.89
CA GLY A 229 -27.10 12.01 17.17
C GLY A 229 -26.69 10.89 18.12
N GLY A 230 -25.49 10.32 17.93
CA GLY A 230 -24.93 9.25 18.76
C GLY A 230 -24.97 7.85 18.13
N PHE A 231 -24.29 6.88 18.75
CA PHE A 231 -24.26 5.50 18.30
C PHE A 231 -25.57 4.79 18.64
N SER A 232 -26.43 4.57 17.63
CA SER A 232 -27.61 3.72 17.75
C SER A 232 -27.61 2.64 16.68
N ALA A 233 -27.60 1.37 17.11
CA ALA A 233 -27.60 0.22 16.21
C ALA A 233 -28.88 0.13 15.37
N GLU A 234 -29.98 0.75 15.80
CA GLU A 234 -31.25 0.79 15.06
C GLU A 234 -31.15 1.61 13.76
N LYS A 235 -30.15 2.49 13.63
CA LYS A 235 -29.92 3.30 12.43
C LYS A 235 -29.14 2.57 11.34
N ILE A 236 -28.55 1.41 11.67
CA ILE A 236 -27.72 0.65 10.74
C ILE A 236 -28.63 -0.29 9.97
N GLU A 237 -28.81 0.01 8.68
CA GLU A 237 -29.58 -0.84 7.79
C GLU A 237 -28.91 -2.23 7.65
N PRO A 238 -29.67 -3.31 7.85
CA PRO A 238 -29.10 -4.64 7.82
C PRO A 238 -28.64 -5.01 6.40
N GLY A 239 -27.35 -5.26 6.24
CA GLY A 239 -26.78 -5.83 5.02
C GLY A 239 -26.98 -7.34 4.90
N SER A 240 -26.82 -7.86 3.68
CA SER A 240 -26.82 -9.31 3.43
C SER A 240 -25.46 -9.93 3.77
N THR A 241 -25.45 -11.20 4.18
CA THR A 241 -24.20 -11.94 4.48
C THR A 241 -23.33 -12.15 3.23
N ASP A 242 -23.96 -12.38 2.07
CA ASP A 242 -23.29 -12.45 0.77
C ASP A 242 -22.66 -11.10 0.40
N GLY A 243 -23.41 -10.02 0.60
CA GLY A 243 -22.94 -8.64 0.40
C GLY A 243 -21.73 -8.30 1.26
N VAL A 244 -21.76 -8.66 2.54
CA VAL A 244 -20.60 -8.48 3.45
C VAL A 244 -19.37 -9.22 2.95
N LEU A 245 -19.51 -10.46 2.48
CA LEU A 245 -18.39 -11.26 1.99
C LEU A 245 -17.82 -10.70 0.68
N ARG A 246 -18.67 -10.30 -0.27
CA ARG A 246 -18.23 -9.65 -1.51
C ARG A 246 -17.57 -8.30 -1.23
N GLY A 247 -18.16 -7.51 -0.34
CA GLY A 247 -17.57 -6.26 0.13
C GLY A 247 -16.20 -6.48 0.77
N ALA A 248 -15.99 -7.56 1.54
CA ALA A 248 -14.69 -7.86 2.13
C ALA A 248 -13.60 -8.10 1.06
N MET A 249 -13.95 -8.77 -0.05
CA MET A 249 -13.02 -8.98 -1.16
C MET A 249 -12.58 -7.66 -1.80
N VAL A 250 -13.52 -6.73 -1.97
CA VAL A 250 -13.23 -5.40 -2.52
C VAL A 250 -12.45 -4.55 -1.51
N ALA A 251 -12.82 -4.61 -0.23
CA ALA A 251 -12.16 -3.90 0.87
C ALA A 251 -10.68 -4.26 1.04
N CYS A 252 -10.23 -5.44 0.62
CA CYS A 252 -8.81 -5.79 0.56
C CYS A 252 -7.97 -4.78 -0.22
N PHE A 253 -8.53 -4.12 -1.24
CA PHE A 253 -7.87 -3.05 -1.97
C PHE A 253 -7.47 -1.89 -1.07
N GLY A 254 -8.31 -1.54 -0.09
CA GLY A 254 -8.03 -0.45 0.85
C GLY A 254 -6.86 -0.72 1.80
N PHE A 255 -6.39 -1.96 1.88
CA PHE A 255 -5.21 -2.33 2.65
C PHE A 255 -3.91 -2.36 1.85
N ILE A 256 -3.92 -2.16 0.53
CA ILE A 256 -2.69 -2.10 -0.27
C ILE A 256 -1.80 -0.96 0.24
N GLY A 257 -0.50 -1.21 0.40
CA GLY A 257 0.50 -0.21 0.78
C GLY A 257 1.19 -0.45 2.13
N TRP A 258 0.75 -1.41 2.96
CA TRP A 258 1.46 -1.74 4.21
C TRP A 258 2.83 -2.39 3.94
N ASP A 259 2.98 -3.03 2.78
CA ASP A 259 4.18 -3.73 2.33
C ASP A 259 5.35 -2.78 2.06
N VAL A 260 5.10 -1.47 1.94
CA VAL A 260 6.16 -0.44 1.89
C VAL A 260 7.09 -0.51 3.11
N ILE A 261 6.55 -0.89 4.27
CA ILE A 261 7.32 -1.05 5.52
C ILE A 261 8.40 -2.12 5.33
N CYS A 262 8.09 -3.20 4.59
CA CYS A 262 9.03 -4.27 4.31
C CYS A 262 10.18 -3.83 3.39
N CYS A 263 9.94 -2.85 2.50
CA CYS A 263 10.97 -2.25 1.66
C CYS A 263 11.93 -1.35 2.45
N LEU A 264 11.49 -0.82 3.59
CA LEU A 264 12.29 0.06 4.46
C LEU A 264 13.15 -0.70 5.48
N GLY A 265 13.24 -2.03 5.36
CA GLY A 265 13.96 -2.86 6.33
C GLY A 265 15.44 -2.50 6.51
N ALA A 266 16.10 -2.00 5.45
CA ALA A 266 17.50 -1.58 5.52
C ALA A 266 17.71 -0.27 6.30
N GLU A 267 16.69 0.60 6.36
CA GLU A 267 16.72 1.90 7.04
C GLU A 267 16.10 1.87 8.44
N ALA A 268 15.44 0.75 8.79
CA ALA A 268 14.80 0.56 10.09
C ALA A 268 15.84 0.37 11.21
N ILE A 269 15.65 1.09 12.31
CA ILE A 269 16.33 0.84 13.58
C ILE A 269 15.73 -0.43 14.19
N ASP A 270 16.57 -1.34 14.69
CA ASP A 270 16.14 -2.62 15.30
C ASP A 270 15.08 -3.37 14.46
N PRO A 271 15.38 -3.73 13.19
CA PRO A 271 14.40 -4.23 12.23
C PRO A 271 13.71 -5.51 12.70
N ASP A 272 14.43 -6.36 13.45
CA ASP A 272 13.93 -7.62 14.01
C ASP A 272 12.66 -7.42 14.87
N ARG A 273 12.56 -6.26 15.55
CA ARG A 273 11.42 -5.93 16.43
C ARG A 273 10.52 -4.88 15.83
N ASN A 274 11.08 -3.88 15.15
CA ASN A 274 10.31 -2.74 14.68
C ASN A 274 9.53 -3.04 13.40
N LEU A 275 10.04 -3.87 12.48
CA LEU A 275 9.29 -4.22 11.27
C LEU A 275 8.01 -4.99 11.59
N PRO A 276 8.01 -6.05 12.42
CA PRO A 276 6.77 -6.76 12.73
C PRO A 276 5.76 -5.92 13.49
N ARG A 277 6.23 -5.06 14.39
CA ARG A 277 5.36 -4.13 15.13
C ARG A 277 4.77 -3.05 14.23
N ALA A 278 5.54 -2.53 13.29
CA ALA A 278 5.07 -1.54 12.33
C ALA A 278 4.03 -2.15 11.39
N VAL A 279 4.33 -3.31 10.77
CA VAL A 279 3.39 -4.00 9.86
C VAL A 279 2.06 -4.32 10.56
N GLY A 280 2.12 -4.99 11.71
CA GLY A 280 0.90 -5.33 12.46
C GLY A 280 0.16 -4.09 12.97
N GLY A 281 0.91 -3.10 13.48
CA GLY A 281 0.35 -1.85 13.98
C GLY A 281 -0.36 -1.04 12.88
N THR A 282 0.24 -0.90 11.70
CA THR A 282 -0.36 -0.21 10.55
C THR A 282 -1.69 -0.84 10.16
N ILE A 283 -1.74 -2.17 10.04
CA ILE A 283 -2.99 -2.86 9.65
C ILE A 283 -4.07 -2.68 10.71
N LEU A 284 -3.73 -2.87 12.00
CA LEU A 284 -4.69 -2.69 13.09
C LEU A 284 -5.24 -1.26 13.15
N ILE A 285 -4.38 -0.26 13.00
CA ILE A 285 -4.77 1.16 12.96
C ILE A 285 -5.68 1.43 11.76
N CYS A 286 -5.32 0.96 10.57
CA CYS A 286 -6.13 1.16 9.37
C CYS A 286 -7.48 0.44 9.47
N THR A 287 -7.50 -0.81 9.97
CA THR A 287 -8.76 -1.54 10.20
C THR A 287 -9.67 -0.78 11.17
N ALA A 288 -9.12 -0.24 12.26
CA ALA A 288 -9.89 0.54 13.22
C ALA A 288 -10.47 1.81 12.58
N PHE A 289 -9.67 2.55 11.80
CA PHE A 289 -10.16 3.74 11.09
C PHE A 289 -11.22 3.41 10.04
N TYR A 290 -10.99 2.39 9.22
CA TYR A 290 -11.92 2.00 8.15
C TYR A 290 -13.25 1.49 8.72
N ALA A 291 -13.20 0.62 9.73
CA ALA A 291 -14.41 0.13 10.38
C ALA A 291 -15.17 1.27 11.09
N SER A 292 -14.47 2.16 11.80
CA SER A 292 -15.10 3.30 12.49
C SER A 292 -15.75 4.27 11.50
N ALA A 293 -15.05 4.61 10.41
CA ALA A 293 -15.59 5.46 9.36
C ALA A 293 -16.81 4.83 8.69
N ALA A 294 -16.77 3.51 8.42
CA ALA A 294 -17.90 2.78 7.84
C ALA A 294 -19.11 2.75 8.77
N VAL A 295 -18.93 2.56 10.09
CA VAL A 295 -20.02 2.65 11.07
C VAL A 295 -20.64 4.05 11.08
N VAL A 296 -19.81 5.10 11.08
CA VAL A 296 -20.29 6.48 11.05
C VAL A 296 -21.06 6.78 9.77
N LEU A 297 -20.55 6.35 8.62
CA LEU A 297 -21.22 6.50 7.33
C LEU A 297 -22.59 5.80 7.34
N ALA A 298 -22.64 4.55 7.79
CA ALA A 298 -23.87 3.76 7.91
C ALA A 298 -24.91 4.37 8.86
N MET A 299 -24.49 5.21 9.81
CA MET A 299 -25.41 5.90 10.72
C MET A 299 -25.90 7.25 10.20
N MET A 300 -25.19 7.86 9.24
CA MET A 300 -25.49 9.19 8.73
C MET A 300 -26.38 9.16 7.49
N VAL A 301 -26.20 8.16 6.62
CA VAL A 301 -26.84 8.12 5.30
C VAL A 301 -27.60 6.80 5.16
N SER A 302 -28.90 6.88 4.84
CA SER A 302 -29.70 5.71 4.45
C SER A 302 -29.21 5.22 3.09
N SER A 303 -29.16 3.90 2.85
CA SER A 303 -28.58 3.36 1.61
C SER A 303 -29.29 3.88 0.36
N ASP A 304 -30.58 4.24 0.49
CA ASP A 304 -31.40 4.80 -0.59
C ASP A 304 -30.99 6.25 -0.98
N GLU A 305 -30.41 7.04 -0.07
CA GLU A 305 -29.93 8.40 -0.38
C GLU A 305 -28.57 8.39 -1.10
N LEU A 306 -27.80 7.29 -0.97
CA LEU A 306 -26.57 7.10 -1.74
C LEU A 306 -26.85 6.79 -3.22
N ASP A 307 -28.09 6.42 -3.58
CA ASP A 307 -28.51 6.18 -4.96
C ASP A 307 -28.71 7.49 -5.76
N ASP A 308 -29.04 8.60 -5.08
CA ASP A 308 -29.31 9.90 -5.73
C ASP A 308 -28.04 10.76 -5.96
N GLU A 309 -26.92 10.43 -5.30
CA GLU A 309 -25.59 11.01 -5.57
C GLU A 309 -24.78 10.08 -6.51
N GLU A 310 -25.06 10.15 -7.82
CA GLU A 310 -24.22 9.59 -8.90
C GLU A 310 -23.26 10.63 -9.50
#